data_AF-A0AAU9XA59-F1
#
_entry.id   AF-A0AAU9XA59-F1
#
_cell.length_a   1.000
_cell.length_b   1.000
_cell.length_c   1.000
_cell.angle_alpha   90.00
_cell.angle_beta   90.00
_cell.angle_gamma   90.00
#
_symmetry.space_group_name_H-M   'P 1'
#
loop_
_entity.id
_entity.type
_entity.pdbx_description
1 polymer ?
#
loop_
_entity_poly.entity_id
_entity_poly.type
_entity_poly.pdbx_seq_one_letter_code
_entity_poly.pdbx_strand_id
1 'polypeptide(L)'
;DHQLWEQLQSNGIKCRSQLENRSIQSYATASKFWSKVELGEKHLSDVEFLVISNKGRPILGRKTAMQLEVLAIKVPESKVNLVESEFQELFSDKVGKLTNYSVELHLKPDAKFVAQPCRHVPYSLHSKIEEKLTELEDMDISERVEGPTPCQPDCCHS
;
A
#
# COMPACT_ATOMS: atom_id res chain seq x y z
N ASP A 1 -33.72 14.38 11.19
CA ASP A 1 -34.06 15.26 10.04
C ASP A 1 -34.17 16.70 10.56
N HIS A 2 -34.47 17.67 9.69
CA HIS A 2 -34.52 19.09 10.05
C HIS A 2 -35.49 19.40 11.20
N GLN A 3 -36.70 18.81 11.19
CA GLN A 3 -37.69 19.03 12.24
C GLN A 3 -37.19 18.55 13.61
N LEU A 4 -36.60 17.35 13.67
CA LEU A 4 -36.00 16.85 14.91
C LEU A 4 -34.85 17.76 15.38
N TRP A 5 -34.04 18.28 14.45
CA TRP A 5 -32.96 19.20 14.78
C TRP A 5 -33.47 20.50 15.40
N GLU A 6 -34.52 21.12 14.87
CA GLU A 6 -35.14 22.32 15.46
C GLU A 6 -35.68 22.06 16.87
N GLN A 7 -36.31 20.90 17.10
CA GLN A 7 -36.78 20.50 18.43
C GLN A 7 -35.63 20.32 19.42
N LEU A 8 -34.51 19.74 18.97
CA LEU A 8 -33.32 19.57 19.79
C LEU A 8 -32.71 20.94 20.15
N GLN A 9 -32.73 21.90 19.23
CA GLN A 9 -32.30 23.27 19.49
C GLN A 9 -33.24 23.99 20.47
N SER A 10 -34.57 23.85 20.34
CA SER A 10 -35.54 24.45 21.27
C SER A 10 -35.42 23.90 22.68
N ASN A 11 -34.97 22.65 22.80
CA ASN A 11 -34.73 21.99 24.09
C ASN A 11 -33.37 22.39 24.73
N GLY A 12 -32.64 23.33 24.13
CA GLY A 12 -31.45 23.92 24.74
C GLY A 12 -30.18 23.07 24.66
N ILE A 13 -30.08 22.19 23.68
CA ILE A 13 -28.89 21.34 23.50
C ILE A 13 -27.65 22.22 23.21
N LYS A 14 -26.60 22.04 24.02
CA LYS A 14 -25.28 22.65 23.81
C LYS A 14 -24.43 21.76 22.91
N CYS A 15 -24.48 22.03 21.60
CA CYS A 15 -23.64 21.35 20.60
C CYS A 15 -22.94 22.36 19.70
N ARG A 16 -21.75 21.98 19.22
CA ARG A 16 -21.10 22.68 18.11
C ARG A 16 -21.86 22.33 16.84
N SER A 17 -22.45 23.31 16.15
CA SER A 17 -23.16 23.10 14.89
C SER A 17 -22.64 24.03 13.80
N GLN A 18 -22.78 23.61 12.55
CA GLN A 18 -22.40 24.35 11.37
C GLN A 18 -23.47 24.15 10.28
N LEU A 19 -23.93 25.25 9.70
CA LEU A 19 -24.77 25.21 8.50
C LEU A 19 -23.90 24.79 7.31
N GLU A 20 -24.37 23.79 6.56
CA GLU A 20 -23.71 23.32 5.35
C GLU A 20 -24.75 23.11 4.27
N ASN A 21 -24.62 23.86 3.18
CA ASN A 21 -25.43 23.66 1.98
C ASN A 21 -24.63 22.82 0.97
N ARG A 22 -24.46 21.53 1.29
CA ARG A 22 -23.81 20.55 0.41
C ARG A 22 -24.79 19.44 0.09
N SER A 23 -25.11 19.25 -1.20
CA SER A 23 -25.80 18.02 -1.61
C SER A 23 -24.77 16.90 -1.70
N ILE A 24 -24.73 16.02 -0.70
CA ILE A 24 -24.16 14.69 -0.92
C ILE A 24 -25.10 14.04 -1.97
N GLN A 25 -24.56 13.46 -3.04
CA GLN A 25 -25.24 13.16 -4.32
C GLN A 25 -26.57 12.37 -4.28
N SER A 26 -27.06 11.98 -3.10
CA SER A 26 -28.36 11.33 -2.87
C SER A 26 -29.14 11.87 -1.66
N TYR A 27 -28.58 12.76 -0.84
CA TYR A 27 -29.23 13.35 0.34
C TYR A 27 -28.92 14.84 0.45
N ALA A 28 -29.96 15.68 0.42
CA ALA A 28 -29.84 17.11 0.66
C ALA A 28 -29.53 17.38 2.14
N THR A 29 -28.26 17.57 2.46
CA THR A 29 -27.79 17.96 3.80
C THR A 29 -28.15 19.43 4.06
N ALA A 30 -28.78 19.70 5.20
CA ALA A 30 -29.15 21.04 5.66
C ALA A 30 -28.10 21.63 6.61
N SER A 31 -27.59 20.81 7.52
CA SER A 31 -26.63 21.22 8.53
C SER A 31 -25.86 20.03 9.07
N LYS A 32 -24.86 20.31 9.89
CA LYS A 32 -24.12 19.30 10.65
C LYS A 32 -23.83 19.77 12.07
N PHE A 33 -23.63 18.82 12.97
CA PHE A 33 -23.24 19.12 14.34
C PHE A 33 -22.34 18.02 14.90
N TRP A 34 -21.64 18.34 16.00
CA TRP A 34 -20.82 17.37 16.72
C TRP A 34 -21.43 17.09 18.08
N SER A 35 -21.47 15.81 18.44
CA SER A 35 -22.00 15.35 19.72
C SER A 35 -21.25 14.11 20.20
N LYS A 36 -21.42 13.83 21.49
CA LYS A 36 -21.03 12.55 22.07
C LYS A 36 -22.05 11.48 21.71
N VAL A 37 -21.58 10.24 21.53
CA VAL A 37 -22.39 9.05 21.27
C VAL A 37 -21.99 7.97 22.25
N GLU A 38 -22.98 7.37 22.89
CA GLU A 38 -22.77 6.38 23.93
C GLU A 38 -23.60 5.13 23.63
N LEU A 39 -22.99 3.96 23.76
CA LEU A 39 -23.66 2.68 23.64
C LEU A 39 -23.05 1.69 24.63
N GLY A 40 -23.78 1.38 25.70
CA GLY A 40 -23.25 0.60 26.82
C GLY A 40 -22.06 1.33 27.45
N GLU A 41 -20.92 0.66 27.56
CA GLU A 41 -19.67 1.22 28.11
C GLU A 41 -18.82 1.98 27.07
N LYS A 42 -19.26 2.03 25.80
CA LYS A 42 -18.51 2.72 24.75
C LYS A 42 -18.96 4.16 24.63
N HIS A 43 -17.98 5.06 24.68
CA HIS A 43 -18.18 6.49 24.58
C HIS A 43 -17.33 7.03 23.43
N LEU A 44 -17.97 7.69 22.46
CA LEU A 44 -17.30 8.43 21.40
C LEU A 44 -17.56 9.91 21.59
N SER A 45 -16.50 10.71 21.64
CA SER A 45 -16.59 12.18 21.64
C SER A 45 -16.45 12.74 20.22
N ASP A 46 -17.02 13.93 20.00
CA ASP A 46 -16.89 14.69 18.75
C ASP A 46 -17.26 13.91 17.49
N VAL A 47 -18.33 13.13 17.55
CA VAL A 47 -18.90 12.43 16.39
C VAL A 47 -19.69 13.43 15.55
N GLU A 48 -19.41 13.46 14.25
CA GLU A 48 -20.13 14.29 13.28
C GLU A 48 -21.51 13.68 12.96
N PHE A 49 -22.54 14.51 13.07
CA PHE A 49 -23.91 14.21 12.67
C PHE A 49 -24.30 15.10 11.50
N LEU A 50 -24.84 14.48 10.45
CA LEU A 50 -25.39 15.18 9.30
C LEU A 50 -26.91 15.27 9.44
N VAL A 51 -27.44 16.48 9.34
CA VAL A 51 -28.87 16.76 9.36
C VAL A 51 -29.32 16.91 7.90
N ILE A 52 -30.23 16.03 7.48
CA ILE A 52 -30.85 16.12 6.16
C ILE A 52 -32.07 17.03 6.19
N SER A 53 -32.30 17.73 5.08
CA SER A 53 -33.46 18.60 4.86
C SER A 53 -34.76 17.80 4.80
N ASN A 54 -34.70 16.62 4.19
CA ASN A 54 -35.85 15.74 4.02
C ASN A 54 -36.10 14.87 5.25
N LYS A 55 -37.32 14.34 5.38
CA LYS A 55 -37.64 13.32 6.39
C LYS A 55 -36.92 12.01 6.06
N GLY A 56 -36.37 11.36 7.08
CA GLY A 56 -35.65 10.11 6.92
C GLY A 56 -35.31 9.44 8.24
N ARG A 57 -35.04 8.14 8.18
CA ARG A 57 -34.61 7.38 9.35
C ARG A 57 -33.15 7.73 9.69
N PRO A 58 -32.81 7.93 10.97
CA PRO A 58 -31.41 8.09 11.37
C PRO A 58 -30.61 6.85 10.97
N ILE A 59 -29.44 7.07 10.38
CA ILE A 59 -28.51 6.01 10.00
C ILE A 59 -27.17 6.24 10.67
N LEU A 60 -26.51 5.15 11.04
CA LEU A 60 -25.19 5.18 11.64
C LEU A 60 -24.14 4.91 10.55
N GLY A 61 -23.20 5.83 10.38
CA GLY A 61 -22.11 5.67 9.41
C GLY A 61 -21.19 4.51 9.78
N ARG A 62 -20.56 3.88 8.77
CA ARG A 62 -19.66 2.73 8.94
C ARG A 62 -18.58 2.96 10.00
N LYS A 63 -17.93 4.13 9.97
CA LYS A 63 -16.86 4.49 10.92
C LYS A 63 -17.34 4.40 12.37
N THR A 64 -18.43 5.10 12.69
CA THR A 64 -19.02 5.13 14.03
C THR A 64 -19.57 3.76 14.42
N ALA A 65 -20.21 3.03 13.50
CA ALA A 65 -20.72 1.68 13.75
C ALA A 65 -19.62 0.68 14.13
N MET A 66 -18.43 0.78 13.50
CA MET A 66 -17.26 -0.03 13.86
C MET A 66 -16.66 0.39 15.19
N GLN A 67 -16.57 1.70 15.47
CA GLN A 67 -16.03 2.21 16.75
C GLN A 67 -16.91 1.87 17.95
N LEU A 68 -18.23 1.82 17.77
CA LEU A 68 -19.18 1.32 18.77
C LEU A 68 -19.24 -0.22 18.79
N GLU A 69 -18.55 -0.88 17.86
CA GLU A 69 -18.59 -2.34 17.58
C GLU A 69 -20.01 -2.89 17.39
N VAL A 70 -20.94 -2.07 16.91
CA VAL A 70 -22.24 -2.54 16.42
C VAL A 70 -22.07 -3.28 15.08
N LEU A 71 -20.99 -2.96 14.36
CA LEU A 71 -20.60 -3.60 13.12
C LEU A 71 -19.16 -4.08 13.21
N ALA A 72 -18.95 -5.40 13.15
CA ALA A 72 -17.62 -6.01 13.04
C ALA A 72 -17.48 -6.68 11.67
N ILE A 73 -16.67 -6.10 10.78
CA ILE A 73 -16.28 -6.72 9.51
C ILE A 73 -14.89 -7.31 9.71
N LYS A 74 -14.84 -8.60 10.06
CA LYS A 74 -13.59 -9.34 10.19
C LYS A 74 -13.44 -10.25 8.98
N VAL A 75 -12.32 -10.12 8.27
CA VAL A 75 -11.89 -11.20 7.36
C VAL A 75 -11.32 -12.29 8.26
N PRO A 76 -11.76 -13.56 8.14
CA PRO A 76 -11.17 -14.63 8.95
C PRO A 76 -9.68 -14.73 8.60
N GLU A 77 -8.82 -14.35 9.53
CA GLU A 77 -7.35 -14.42 9.42
C GLU A 77 -6.82 -15.87 9.30
N SER A 78 -7.71 -16.86 9.41
CA SER A 78 -7.37 -18.27 9.63
C SER A 78 -6.93 -19.06 8.39
N LYS A 79 -6.85 -18.44 7.20
CA LYS A 79 -6.37 -19.15 5.99
C LYS A 79 -5.23 -18.47 5.23
N VAL A 80 -5.12 -17.15 5.27
CA VAL A 80 -4.06 -16.43 4.55
C VAL A 80 -2.73 -16.54 5.29
N ASN A 81 -2.76 -16.36 6.63
CA ASN A 81 -1.55 -16.46 7.46
C ASN A 81 -0.97 -17.88 7.50
N LEU A 82 -1.79 -18.93 7.32
CA LEU A 82 -1.33 -20.31 7.40
C LEU A 82 -0.41 -20.65 6.20
N VAL A 83 -0.79 -20.23 4.99
CA VAL A 83 -0.02 -20.49 3.76
C VAL A 83 1.31 -19.74 3.77
N GLU A 84 1.32 -18.47 4.16
CA GLU A 84 2.56 -17.70 4.32
C GLU A 84 3.47 -18.30 5.39
N SER A 85 2.91 -18.80 6.50
CA SER A 85 3.69 -19.45 7.56
C SER A 85 4.24 -20.83 7.17
N GLU A 86 3.53 -21.58 6.33
CA GLU A 86 3.93 -22.91 5.86
C GLU A 86 4.99 -22.82 4.76
N PHE A 87 4.91 -21.78 3.92
CA PHE A 87 5.80 -21.57 2.78
C PHE A 87 6.59 -20.27 2.88
N GLN A 88 7.08 -19.93 4.08
CA GLN A 88 7.81 -18.67 4.34
C GLN A 88 8.95 -18.43 3.34
N GLU A 89 9.63 -19.48 2.89
CA GLU A 89 10.71 -19.39 1.92
C GLU A 89 10.23 -18.89 0.54
N LEU A 90 9.04 -19.31 0.10
CA LEU A 90 8.44 -18.88 -1.18
C LEU A 90 7.96 -17.42 -1.16
N PHE A 91 7.59 -16.93 0.02
CA PHE A 91 7.12 -15.56 0.24
C PHE A 91 8.20 -14.66 0.84
N SER A 92 9.47 -15.08 0.78
CA SER A 92 10.58 -14.25 1.24
C SER A 92 10.88 -13.12 0.24
N ASP A 93 11.45 -12.01 0.72
CA ASP A 93 11.90 -10.90 -0.12
C ASP A 93 13.15 -11.24 -0.97
N LYS A 94 13.55 -12.51 -0.98
CA LYS A 94 14.72 -13.00 -1.72
C LYS A 94 14.32 -13.42 -3.13
N VAL A 95 15.26 -13.28 -4.07
CA VAL A 95 15.10 -13.81 -5.42
C VAL A 95 15.26 -15.34 -5.39
N GLY A 96 14.29 -16.06 -5.94
CA GLY A 96 14.34 -17.52 -6.04
C GLY A 96 15.38 -17.99 -7.07
N LYS A 97 16.14 -19.04 -6.74
CA LYS A 97 17.15 -19.66 -7.61
C LYS A 97 16.66 -21.02 -8.11
N LEU A 98 16.65 -21.21 -9.44
CA LEU A 98 16.32 -22.50 -10.05
C LEU A 98 17.56 -23.40 -10.10
N THR A 99 17.66 -24.34 -9.16
CA THR A 99 18.88 -25.16 -8.97
C THR A 99 18.99 -26.37 -9.91
N ASN A 100 17.87 -26.89 -10.41
CA ASN A 100 17.81 -28.15 -11.17
C ASN A 100 17.73 -27.94 -12.69
N TYR A 101 18.03 -26.74 -13.17
CA TYR A 101 17.96 -26.41 -14.59
C TYR A 101 19.08 -25.45 -14.97
N SER A 102 19.84 -25.82 -15.99
CA SER A 102 20.84 -24.97 -16.62
C SER A 102 20.38 -24.61 -18.02
N VAL A 103 20.48 -23.33 -18.37
CA VAL A 103 20.11 -22.82 -19.70
C VAL A 103 21.33 -22.87 -20.60
N GLU A 104 21.22 -23.57 -21.73
CA GLU A 104 22.23 -23.51 -22.79
C GLU A 104 21.84 -22.45 -23.84
N LEU A 105 22.71 -21.45 -24.01
CA LEU A 105 22.55 -20.42 -25.02
C LEU A 105 23.00 -20.95 -26.38
N HIS A 106 22.04 -21.33 -27.22
CA HIS A 106 22.30 -21.84 -28.56
C HIS A 106 22.68 -20.69 -29.51
N LEU A 107 23.91 -20.73 -30.02
CA LEU A 107 24.42 -19.76 -30.98
C LEU A 107 24.14 -20.22 -32.41
N LYS A 108 24.06 -19.25 -33.33
CA LYS A 108 24.08 -19.57 -34.76
C LYS A 108 25.44 -20.16 -35.13
N PRO A 109 25.50 -21.09 -36.10
CA PRO A 109 26.76 -21.74 -36.50
C PRO A 109 27.87 -20.76 -36.93
N ASP A 110 27.51 -19.58 -37.41
CA ASP A 110 28.41 -18.53 -37.89
C ASP A 110 28.52 -17.33 -36.93
N ALA A 111 28.02 -17.46 -35.70
CA ALA A 111 28.07 -16.40 -34.71
C ALA A 111 29.51 -16.04 -34.33
N LYS A 112 29.79 -14.74 -34.25
CA LYS A 112 31.08 -14.19 -33.79
C LYS A 112 30.86 -13.44 -32.49
N PHE A 113 31.64 -13.76 -31.48
CA PHE A 113 31.70 -12.96 -30.27
C PHE A 113 32.39 -11.63 -30.56
N VAL A 114 31.89 -10.55 -29.97
CA VAL A 114 32.43 -9.20 -30.16
C VAL A 114 32.70 -8.59 -28.80
N ALA A 115 33.98 -8.30 -28.56
CA ALA A 115 34.43 -7.51 -27.43
C ALA A 115 34.14 -6.02 -27.67
N GLN A 116 33.17 -5.45 -26.96
CA GLN A 116 32.88 -4.02 -27.03
C GLN A 116 33.65 -3.26 -25.95
N PRO A 117 34.27 -2.11 -26.28
CA PRO A 117 34.97 -1.31 -25.28
C PRO A 117 34.00 -0.79 -24.22
N CYS A 118 34.43 -0.83 -22.95
CA CYS A 118 33.63 -0.32 -21.85
C CYS A 118 33.45 1.20 -22.00
N ARG A 119 32.21 1.69 -21.83
CA ARG A 119 31.93 3.12 -21.91
C ARG A 119 32.37 3.82 -20.63
N HIS A 120 32.93 5.02 -20.77
CA HIS A 120 33.27 5.83 -19.61
C HIS A 120 31.99 6.24 -18.86
N VAL A 121 31.96 5.94 -17.57
CA VAL A 121 30.84 6.25 -16.68
C VAL A 121 31.11 7.59 -15.99
N PRO A 122 30.16 8.54 -15.99
CA PRO A 122 30.28 9.79 -15.23
C PRO A 122 30.58 9.53 -13.74
N TYR A 123 31.55 10.26 -13.18
CA TYR A 123 32.01 10.06 -11.79
C TYR A 123 30.88 10.09 -10.75
N SER A 124 29.87 10.95 -10.95
CA SER A 124 28.70 11.07 -10.07
C SER A 124 27.85 9.80 -9.96
N LEU A 125 28.04 8.83 -10.88
CA LEU A 125 27.30 7.57 -10.91
C LEU A 125 28.12 6.39 -10.36
N HIS A 126 29.43 6.54 -10.14
CA HIS A 126 30.30 5.42 -9.73
C HIS A 126 29.81 4.78 -8.43
N SER A 127 29.52 5.59 -7.41
CA SER A 127 29.05 5.07 -6.11
C SER A 127 27.74 4.31 -6.21
N LYS A 128 26.78 4.80 -7.00
CA LYS A 128 25.48 4.15 -7.20
C LYS A 128 25.59 2.85 -7.99
N ILE A 129 26.52 2.79 -8.93
CA ILE A 129 26.78 1.60 -9.73
C ILE A 129 27.44 0.55 -8.85
N GLU A 130 28.46 0.91 -8.07
CA GLU A 130 29.15 0.00 -7.16
C GLU A 130 28.21 -0.60 -6.11
N GLU A 131 27.33 0.22 -5.52
CA GLU A 131 26.29 -0.22 -4.59
C GLU A 131 25.38 -1.27 -5.24
N LYS A 132 24.94 -1.03 -6.48
CA LYS A 132 24.08 -1.98 -7.20
C LYS A 132 24.80 -3.23 -7.66
N LEU A 133 26.08 -3.15 -8.02
CA LEU A 133 26.87 -4.33 -8.33
C LEU A 133 27.04 -5.21 -7.10
N THR A 134 27.35 -4.62 -5.94
CA THR A 134 27.47 -5.35 -4.67
C THR A 134 26.13 -5.98 -4.28
N GLU A 135 25.02 -5.26 -4.39
CA GLU A 135 23.68 -5.81 -4.13
C GLU A 135 23.35 -7.02 -5.01
N LEU A 136 23.71 -6.99 -6.30
CA LEU A 136 23.47 -8.11 -7.22
C LEU A 136 24.39 -9.32 -6.96
N GLU A 137 25.63 -9.08 -6.54
CA GLU A 137 26.55 -10.13 -6.08
C GLU A 137 26.02 -10.78 -4.79
N ASP A 138 25.57 -9.99 -3.81
CA ASP A 138 24.99 -10.46 -2.54
C ASP A 138 23.69 -11.27 -2.76
N MET A 139 22.92 -10.92 -3.79
CA MET A 139 21.71 -11.64 -4.21
C MET A 139 22.00 -12.91 -5.04
N ASP A 140 23.27 -13.24 -5.29
CA ASP A 140 23.69 -14.41 -6.09
C ASP A 140 23.09 -14.39 -7.53
N ILE A 141 22.89 -13.19 -8.08
CA ILE A 141 22.38 -12.98 -9.45
C ILE A 141 23.54 -12.88 -10.44
N SER A 142 24.64 -12.26 -10.03
CA SER A 142 25.85 -12.10 -10.83
C SER A 142 27.07 -12.56 -10.06
N GLU A 143 28.05 -13.12 -10.76
CA GLU A 143 29.32 -13.57 -10.19
C GLU A 143 30.49 -12.92 -10.93
N ARG A 144 31.61 -12.76 -10.22
CA ARG A 144 32.86 -12.34 -10.85
C ARG A 144 33.46 -13.51 -11.60
N VAL A 145 33.78 -13.29 -12.86
CA VAL A 145 34.46 -14.27 -13.71
C VAL A 145 35.92 -13.86 -13.84
N GLU A 146 36.84 -14.74 -13.45
CA GLU A 146 38.27 -14.56 -13.69
C GLU A 146 38.66 -15.16 -15.05
N GLY A 147 39.18 -14.31 -15.95
CA GLY A 147 39.69 -14.72 -17.26
C GLY A 147 39.00 -14.03 -18.44
N PRO A 148 39.61 -14.08 -19.64
CA PRO A 148 39.06 -13.44 -20.82
C PRO A 148 37.77 -14.14 -21.23
N THR A 149 36.64 -13.44 -21.13
CA THR A 149 35.40 -13.90 -21.76
C THR A 149 35.42 -13.55 -23.25
N PRO A 150 34.85 -14.39 -24.14
CA PRO A 150 34.87 -14.15 -25.58
C PRO A 150 34.30 -12.78 -26.01
N CYS A 151 33.48 -12.18 -25.15
CA CYS A 151 32.74 -10.94 -25.39
C CYS A 151 33.28 -9.72 -24.61
N GLN A 152 34.35 -9.86 -23.82
CA GLN A 152 34.89 -8.76 -23.05
C GLN A 152 36.32 -8.47 -23.52
N PRO A 153 36.64 -7.22 -23.90
CA PRO A 153 38.02 -6.87 -24.19
C PRO A 153 38.84 -6.93 -22.90
N ASP A 154 40.12 -7.32 -23.00
CA ASP A 154 41.07 -7.20 -21.90
C ASP A 154 41.12 -5.73 -21.47
N CYS A 155 40.45 -5.39 -20.37
CA CYS A 155 40.58 -4.10 -19.73
C CYS A 155 41.97 -4.05 -19.11
N CYS A 156 42.99 -3.72 -19.90
CA CYS A 156 44.33 -3.45 -19.41
C CYS A 156 44.26 -2.40 -18.30
N HIS A 157 44.74 -2.78 -17.12
CA HIS A 157 45.12 -1.85 -16.07
C HIS A 157 45.93 -0.70 -16.68
N SER A 158 45.35 0.49 -16.64
CA SER A 158 46.02 1.76 -16.93
C SER A 158 46.15 2.53 -15.62
#